data_AF-A0A8T3QZJ0-F1
#
_entry.id   AF-A0A8T3QZJ0-F1
#
_cell.length_a   1.000
_cell.length_b   1.000
_cell.length_c   1.000
_cell.angle_alpha   90.00
_cell.angle_beta   90.00
_cell.angle_gamma   90.00
#
_symmetry.space_group_name_H-M   'P 1'
#
loop_
_entity.id
_entity.type
_entity.pdbx_description
1 polymer ?
#
loop_
_entity_poly.entity_id
_entity_poly.type
_entity_poly.pdbx_seq_one_letter_code
_entity_poly.pdbx_strand_id
1 'polypeptide(L)'
;MTGANTPTAPTARTGGAPRPGPGWRARLGRALPYLLLAPGLAWLLLFYILPAVQMFTYSISTGTLETGFTMSLTLDAYAEALARFANQFRNSILYGGLTTILTLLIGFPVAYTIAFRGGRYKNLILFLVIAPFFTSFL
;
A
#
# COMPACT_ATOMS: atom_id res chain seq x y z
N MET A 1 -37.78 -61.36 10.38
CA MET A 1 -38.54 -61.41 9.10
C MET A 1 -39.93 -60.84 9.37
N THR A 2 -40.38 -59.93 8.50
CA THR A 2 -41.80 -59.57 8.28
C THR A 2 -42.46 -58.77 9.41
N GLY A 3 -42.62 -57.45 9.30
CA GLY A 3 -43.70 -56.78 8.56
C GLY A 3 -44.78 -56.36 9.58
N ALA A 4 -45.11 -55.10 9.79
CA ALA A 4 -46.02 -54.37 8.91
C ALA A 4 -46.01 -52.86 9.23
N ASN A 5 -45.96 -52.06 8.17
CA ASN A 5 -46.45 -50.68 8.12
C ASN A 5 -47.97 -50.69 8.47
N THR A 6 -48.64 -49.62 8.93
CA THR A 6 -49.11 -48.43 8.18
C THR A 6 -50.13 -47.66 9.09
N PRO A 7 -50.73 -46.51 8.71
CA PRO A 7 -50.29 -45.12 8.86
C PRO A 7 -51.20 -44.25 9.78
N THR A 8 -50.77 -43.03 10.15
CA THR A 8 -51.56 -41.80 10.47
C THR A 8 -50.60 -40.81 11.15
N ALA A 9 -50.52 -39.51 10.91
CA ALA A 9 -51.19 -38.53 10.08
C ALA A 9 -50.17 -37.38 9.83
N PRO A 10 -50.39 -36.50 8.84
CA PRO A 10 -49.43 -35.45 8.49
C PRO A 10 -49.53 -34.28 9.47
N THR A 11 -48.69 -34.24 10.50
CA THR A 11 -48.56 -33.05 11.34
C THR A 11 -47.70 -32.02 10.62
N ALA A 12 -48.42 -31.08 10.00
CA ALA A 12 -48.05 -29.69 9.80
C ALA A 12 -46.55 -29.43 9.53
N ARG A 13 -46.20 -29.30 8.25
CA ARG A 13 -45.07 -28.45 7.87
C ARG A 13 -45.43 -27.03 8.29
N THR A 14 -45.11 -26.67 9.53
CA THR A 14 -45.15 -25.30 10.02
C THR A 14 -44.42 -24.47 9.00
N GLY A 15 -45.16 -23.52 8.39
CA GLY A 15 -44.67 -22.68 7.31
C GLY A 15 -43.27 -22.18 7.65
N GLY A 16 -42.31 -22.49 6.77
CA GLY A 16 -40.98 -21.94 6.86
C GLY A 16 -41.13 -20.44 6.95
N ALA A 17 -40.78 -19.88 8.12
CA ALA A 17 -40.78 -18.44 8.31
C ALA A 17 -40.07 -17.81 7.11
N PRO A 18 -40.63 -16.73 6.51
CA PRO A 18 -39.96 -16.05 5.42
C PRO A 18 -38.53 -15.76 5.87
N ARG A 19 -37.53 -16.35 5.18
CA ARG A 19 -36.14 -15.99 5.42
C ARG A 19 -36.10 -14.48 5.23
N PRO A 20 -35.69 -13.69 6.25
CA PRO A 20 -35.55 -12.26 6.05
C PRO A 20 -34.63 -12.09 4.85
N GLY A 21 -35.17 -11.53 3.75
CA GLY A 21 -34.40 -11.24 2.55
C GLY A 21 -33.19 -10.40 2.94
N PRO A 22 -32.08 -10.43 2.16
CA PRO A 22 -30.82 -9.80 2.54
C PRO A 22 -31.09 -8.38 3.04
N GLY A 23 -31.07 -8.21 4.37
CA GLY A 23 -31.51 -6.98 4.99
C GLY A 23 -30.65 -5.83 4.50
N TRP A 24 -31.16 -4.60 4.54
CA TRP A 24 -30.40 -3.42 4.12
C TRP A 24 -29.00 -3.33 4.78
N ARG A 25 -28.87 -3.93 5.99
CA ARG A 25 -27.62 -4.18 6.73
C ARG A 25 -26.57 -5.02 5.98
N ALA A 26 -26.97 -5.98 5.15
CA ALA A 26 -26.06 -6.80 4.34
C ALA A 26 -25.52 -6.04 3.10
N ARG A 27 -26.30 -5.10 2.56
CA ARG A 27 -25.85 -4.20 1.47
C ARG A 27 -24.98 -3.08 2.03
N LEU A 28 -25.37 -2.51 3.18
CA LEU A 28 -24.53 -1.58 3.95
C LEU A 28 -23.23 -2.21 4.41
N GLY A 29 -23.24 -3.46 4.89
CA GLY A 29 -22.02 -4.13 5.39
C GLY A 29 -20.93 -4.27 4.32
N ARG A 30 -21.29 -4.27 3.03
CA ARG A 30 -20.34 -4.22 1.90
C ARG A 30 -19.90 -2.81 1.54
N ALA A 31 -20.74 -1.79 1.75
CA ALA A 31 -20.44 -0.39 1.44
C ALA A 31 -19.76 0.36 2.61
N LEU A 32 -19.95 -0.09 3.86
CA LEU A 32 -19.33 0.44 5.08
C LEU A 32 -17.80 0.51 5.01
N PRO A 33 -17.07 -0.55 4.58
CA PRO A 33 -15.62 -0.46 4.46
C PRO A 33 -15.19 0.58 3.41
N TYR A 34 -15.93 0.72 2.30
CA TYR A 34 -15.65 1.74 1.30
C TYR A 34 -15.98 3.16 1.77
N LEU A 35 -17.04 3.34 2.56
CA LEU A 35 -17.41 4.62 3.15
C LEU A 35 -16.40 5.07 4.22
N LEU A 36 -15.81 4.13 4.96
CA LEU A 36 -14.73 4.39 5.91
C LEU A 36 -13.39 4.70 5.20
N LEU A 37 -13.14 4.09 4.04
CA LEU A 37 -11.97 4.38 3.19
C LEU A 37 -12.12 5.68 2.39
N ALA A 38 -13.36 6.09 2.08
CA ALA A 38 -13.66 7.27 1.25
C ALA A 38 -13.00 8.58 1.73
N PRO A 39 -13.03 8.97 3.03
CA PRO A 39 -12.37 10.21 3.45
C PRO A 39 -10.85 10.14 3.31
N GLY A 40 -10.23 8.98 3.57
CA GLY A 40 -8.80 8.78 3.39
C GLY A 40 -8.37 8.80 1.91
N LEU A 41 -9.15 8.15 1.04
CA LEU A 41 -8.94 8.18 -0.40
C LEU A 41 -9.17 9.58 -0.97
N ALA A 42 -10.23 10.27 -0.56
CA ALA A 42 -10.49 11.64 -0.97
C ALA A 42 -9.33 12.56 -0.57
N TRP A 43 -8.79 12.39 0.64
CA TRP A 43 -7.62 13.13 1.09
C TRP A 43 -6.37 12.82 0.25
N LEU A 44 -6.08 11.55 -0.02
CA LEU A 44 -4.97 11.13 -0.87
C LEU A 44 -5.11 11.71 -2.30
N LEU A 45 -6.30 11.63 -2.88
CA LEU A 45 -6.54 12.21 -4.21
C LEU A 45 -6.32 13.73 -4.21
N LEU A 46 -6.82 14.42 -3.18
CA LEU A 46 -6.73 15.88 -3.10
C LEU A 46 -5.31 16.38 -2.79
N PHE A 47 -4.56 15.71 -1.92
CA PHE A 47 -3.24 16.19 -1.49
C PHE A 47 -2.06 15.51 -2.18
N TYR A 48 -2.24 14.34 -2.80
CA TYR A 48 -1.19 13.64 -3.53
C TYR A 48 -1.42 13.65 -5.04
N ILE A 49 -2.63 13.29 -5.51
CA ILE A 49 -2.88 13.24 -6.96
C ILE A 49 -2.90 14.63 -7.59
N LEU A 50 -3.54 15.64 -6.96
CA LEU A 50 -3.52 17.01 -7.49
C LEU A 50 -2.09 17.52 -7.75
N PRO A 51 -1.14 17.52 -6.79
CA PRO A 51 0.22 17.98 -7.06
C PRO A 51 0.99 17.07 -8.03
N ALA A 52 0.72 15.76 -8.04
CA ALA A 52 1.34 14.84 -9.00
C ALA A 52 0.90 15.14 -10.44
N VAL A 53 -0.38 15.42 -10.66
CA VAL A 53 -0.90 15.81 -11.98
C VAL A 53 -0.33 17.15 -12.42
N GLN A 54 -0.24 18.12 -11.51
CA GLN A 54 0.41 19.42 -11.79
C GLN A 54 1.87 19.22 -12.23
N MET A 55 2.64 18.44 -11.47
CA MET A 55 4.02 18.09 -11.83
C MET A 55 4.11 17.37 -13.17
N PHE A 56 3.19 16.45 -13.46
CA PHE A 56 3.15 15.74 -14.72
C PHE A 56 2.88 16.68 -15.91
N THR A 57 1.92 17.59 -15.78
CA THR A 57 1.62 18.62 -16.80
C THR A 57 2.82 19.53 -17.03
N TYR A 58 3.51 19.97 -15.96
CA TYR A 58 4.74 20.76 -16.09
C TYR A 58 5.89 19.97 -16.72
N SER A 59 6.03 18.69 -16.39
CA SER A 59 7.11 17.85 -16.93
C SER A 59 7.04 17.65 -18.44
N ILE A 60 5.84 17.77 -19.03
CA ILE A 60 5.62 17.64 -20.48
C ILE A 60 5.67 19.02 -21.17
N SER A 61 5.53 20.10 -20.42
CA SER A 61 5.52 21.47 -20.95
C SER A 61 6.95 22.02 -21.02
N THR A 62 7.40 22.43 -22.20
CA THR A 62 8.69 23.10 -22.41
C THR A 62 8.49 24.61 -22.62
N GLY A 63 9.20 25.43 -21.84
CA GLY A 63 9.23 26.88 -21.98
C GLY A 63 10.12 27.55 -20.95
N THR A 64 11.06 28.36 -21.41
CA THR A 64 11.89 29.24 -20.58
C THR A 64 11.21 30.61 -20.46
N LEU A 65 11.46 31.30 -19.33
CA LEU A 65 10.90 32.63 -19.05
C LEU A 65 11.20 33.69 -20.14
N GLU A 66 12.18 33.45 -21.02
CA GLU A 66 12.65 34.42 -22.02
C GLU A 66 12.10 34.22 -23.45
N THR A 67 11.65 33.03 -23.87
CA THR A 67 11.31 32.77 -25.30
C THR A 67 9.87 32.35 -25.57
N GLY A 68 9.00 32.35 -24.56
CA GLY A 68 7.59 31.97 -24.70
C GLY A 68 7.37 30.46 -24.68
N PHE A 69 6.31 30.03 -23.99
CA PHE A 69 5.94 28.63 -23.85
C PHE A 69 5.35 28.10 -25.17
N THR A 70 6.11 27.33 -25.93
CA THR A 70 5.57 26.55 -27.05
C THR A 70 5.21 25.16 -26.56
N MET A 71 3.96 24.74 -26.77
CA MET A 71 3.47 23.41 -26.41
C MET A 71 4.18 22.34 -27.26
N SER A 72 5.33 21.89 -26.79
CA SER A 72 6.20 20.93 -27.49
C SER A 72 6.23 19.66 -26.64
N LEU A 73 5.47 18.64 -27.07
CA LEU A 73 5.50 17.27 -26.52
C LEU A 73 6.85 16.63 -26.89
N THR A 74 7.94 17.09 -26.26
CA THR A 74 9.31 16.76 -26.65
C THR A 74 9.98 15.84 -25.63
N LEU A 75 10.44 14.69 -26.09
CA LEU A 75 11.28 13.76 -25.32
C LEU A 75 12.74 14.24 -25.19
N ASP A 76 13.12 15.27 -25.95
CA ASP A 76 14.47 15.83 -25.96
C ASP A 76 14.90 16.40 -24.61
N ALA A 77 13.95 16.98 -23.86
CA ALA A 77 14.21 17.46 -22.49
C ALA A 77 14.62 16.31 -21.55
N TYR A 78 14.08 15.11 -21.73
CA TYR A 78 14.47 13.93 -20.94
C TYR A 78 15.82 13.38 -21.38
N ALA A 79 16.11 13.37 -22.69
CA ALA A 79 17.40 12.92 -23.22
C ALA A 79 18.55 13.87 -22.78
N GLU A 80 18.32 15.18 -22.82
CA GLU A 80 19.27 16.18 -22.34
C GLU A 80 19.45 16.10 -20.83
N ALA A 81 18.36 15.97 -20.05
CA ALA A 81 18.45 15.78 -18.61
C ALA A 81 19.22 14.51 -18.25
N LEU A 82 19.01 13.40 -18.97
CA LEU A 82 19.71 12.15 -18.72
C LEU A 82 21.21 12.28 -19.04
N ALA A 83 21.57 12.94 -20.14
CA ALA A 83 22.97 13.20 -20.48
C ALA A 83 23.64 14.13 -19.46
N ARG A 84 22.93 15.18 -19.03
CA ARG A 84 23.44 16.19 -18.09
C ARG A 84 23.58 15.66 -16.66
N PHE A 85 22.72 14.74 -16.24
CA PHE A 85 22.70 14.17 -14.89
C PHE A 85 23.12 12.69 -14.84
N ALA A 86 23.78 12.17 -15.88
CA ALA A 86 24.18 10.77 -15.98
C ALA A 86 25.05 10.32 -14.79
N ASN A 87 25.96 11.18 -14.32
CA ASN A 87 26.82 10.89 -13.18
C ASN A 87 26.03 10.76 -11.87
N GLN A 88 25.06 11.65 -11.66
CA GLN A 88 24.16 11.61 -10.50
C GLN A 88 23.30 10.34 -10.54
N PHE A 89 22.77 9.99 -11.70
CA PHE A 89 21.98 8.77 -11.89
C PHE A 89 22.79 7.51 -11.57
N ARG A 90 24.03 7.44 -12.08
CA ARG A 90 24.97 6.36 -11.79
C ARG A 90 25.29 6.28 -10.30
N ASN A 91 25.60 7.39 -9.66
CA ASN A 91 25.91 7.42 -8.24
C ASN A 91 24.71 6.98 -7.39
N SER A 92 23.49 7.42 -7.72
CA SER A 92 22.27 6.99 -7.05
C SER A 92 22.03 5.48 -7.16
N ILE A 93 22.23 4.91 -8.35
CA ILE A 93 22.13 3.45 -8.54
C ILE A 93 23.22 2.72 -7.75
N LEU A 94 24.46 3.20 -7.81
CA LEU A 94 25.58 2.60 -7.08
C LEU A 94 25.35 2.65 -5.57
N TYR A 95 24.98 3.81 -5.02
CA TYR A 95 24.71 3.95 -3.59
C TYR A 95 23.47 3.17 -3.18
N GLY A 96 22.38 3.22 -3.93
CA GLY A 96 21.18 2.43 -3.63
C GLY A 96 21.46 0.93 -3.64
N GLY A 97 22.22 0.44 -4.63
CA GLY A 97 22.66 -0.95 -4.71
C GLY A 97 23.59 -1.34 -3.55
N LEU A 98 24.62 -0.54 -3.29
CA LEU A 98 25.55 -0.76 -2.18
C LEU A 98 24.82 -0.75 -0.83
N THR A 99 23.95 0.23 -0.59
CA THR A 99 23.13 0.31 0.62
C THR A 99 22.26 -0.94 0.74
N THR A 100 21.58 -1.39 -0.31
CA THR A 100 20.76 -2.60 -0.26
C THR A 100 21.58 -3.83 0.13
N ILE A 101 22.74 -4.03 -0.50
CA ILE A 101 23.63 -5.16 -0.21
C ILE A 101 24.16 -5.07 1.22
N LEU A 102 24.65 -3.91 1.65
CA LEU A 102 25.18 -3.70 3.00
C LEU A 102 24.10 -3.86 4.06
N THR A 103 22.90 -3.34 3.84
CA THR A 103 21.77 -3.49 4.75
C THR A 103 21.36 -4.96 4.87
N LEU A 104 21.36 -5.74 3.79
CA LEU A 104 21.12 -7.17 3.87
C LEU A 104 22.26 -7.88 4.61
N LEU A 105 23.51 -7.58 4.28
CA LEU A 105 24.68 -8.24 4.85
C LEU A 105 24.86 -7.95 6.35
N ILE A 106 24.50 -6.76 6.81
CA ILE A 106 24.57 -6.35 8.22
C ILE A 106 23.26 -6.65 8.96
N GLY A 107 22.12 -6.33 8.35
CA GLY A 107 20.80 -6.50 8.96
C GLY A 107 20.40 -7.96 9.13
N PHE A 108 20.74 -8.83 8.17
CA PHE A 108 20.43 -10.26 8.25
C PHE A 108 21.10 -10.97 9.44
N PRO A 109 22.42 -10.84 9.71
CA PRO A 109 23.02 -11.46 10.89
C PRO A 109 22.49 -10.86 12.20
N VAL A 110 22.21 -9.56 12.25
CA VAL A 110 21.59 -8.94 13.43
C VAL A 110 20.18 -9.51 13.67
N ALA A 111 19.34 -9.58 12.65
CA ALA A 111 18.01 -10.20 12.76
C ALA A 111 18.10 -11.68 13.14
N TYR A 112 19.05 -12.42 12.57
CA TYR A 112 19.30 -13.82 12.88
C TYR A 112 19.70 -14.00 14.36
N THR A 113 20.65 -13.21 14.86
CA THR A 113 21.05 -13.28 16.29
C THR A 113 19.91 -12.94 17.23
N ILE A 114 19.05 -11.99 16.89
CA ILE A 114 17.85 -11.65 17.68
C ILE A 114 16.83 -12.79 17.64
N ALA A 115 16.61 -13.41 16.48
CA ALA A 115 15.64 -14.48 16.30
C ALA A 115 16.04 -15.77 17.04
N PHE A 116 17.32 -16.16 16.97
CA PHE A 116 17.79 -17.44 17.51
C PHE A 116 18.45 -17.35 18.89
N ARG A 117 19.09 -16.22 19.25
CA ARG A 117 19.79 -16.00 20.52
C ARG A 117 19.16 -14.94 21.42
N GLY A 118 17.98 -14.42 21.07
CA GLY A 118 17.35 -13.28 21.75
C GLY A 118 17.03 -13.50 23.24
N GLY A 119 16.75 -14.73 23.68
CA GLY A 119 16.56 -15.06 25.10
C GLY A 119 15.78 -14.00 25.90
N ARG A 120 16.32 -13.58 27.07
CA ARG A 120 15.72 -12.52 27.91
C ARG A 120 15.99 -11.08 27.42
N TYR A 121 16.97 -10.87 26.55
CA TYR A 121 17.41 -9.53 26.12
C TYR A 121 16.79 -9.08 24.79
N LYS A 122 15.97 -9.93 24.15
CA LYS A 122 15.32 -9.67 22.85
C LYS A 122 14.61 -8.32 22.82
N ASN A 123 13.81 -8.01 23.84
CA ASN A 123 13.04 -6.77 23.91
C ASN A 123 13.94 -5.54 24.06
N LEU A 124 15.05 -5.65 24.79
CA LEU A 124 16.01 -4.55 24.96
C LEU A 124 16.78 -4.29 23.65
N ILE A 125 17.21 -5.35 22.95
CA ILE A 125 17.89 -5.24 21.65
C ILE A 125 16.95 -4.65 20.60
N LEU A 126 15.68 -5.08 20.56
CA LEU A 126 14.67 -4.51 19.66
C LEU A 126 14.44 -3.02 19.94
N PHE A 127 14.33 -2.65 21.22
CA PHE A 127 14.15 -1.26 21.62
C PHE A 127 15.33 -0.39 21.18
N LEU A 128 16.57 -0.85 21.38
CA LEU A 128 17.78 -0.10 20.98
C LEU A 128 17.86 0.13 19.46
N VAL A 129 17.36 -0.81 18.65
CA VAL A 129 17.31 -0.67 17.18
C VAL A 129 16.24 0.35 16.75
N ILE A 130 15.11 0.42 17.45
CA ILE A 130 14.01 1.33 17.12
C ILE A 130 14.24 2.72 17.74
N ALA A 131 14.96 2.83 18.87
CA ALA A 131 15.28 4.09 19.52
C ALA A 131 15.82 5.21 18.60
N PRO A 132 16.82 4.95 17.71
CA PRO A 132 17.33 5.98 16.80
C PRO A 132 16.29 6.43 15.75
N PHE A 133 15.26 5.62 15.47
CA PHE A 133 14.15 6.04 14.62
C PHE A 133 13.38 7.17 15.30
N PHE A 134 13.10 7.07 16.60
CA PHE A 134 12.39 8.12 17.34
C PHE A 134 13.18 9.43 17.44
N THR A 135 14.51 9.39 17.40
CA THR A 135 15.32 10.62 17.41
C THR A 135 15.39 11.32 16.05
N SER A 136 15.24 10.60 14.93
CA SER A 136 15.21 11.25 13.60
C SER A 136 13.92 12.02 13.30
N PHE A 137 12.84 11.76 14.03
CA PHE A 137 11.57 12.49 13.90
C PHE A 137 11.48 13.74 14.80
N LEU A 138 12.48 14.00 15.64
CA LEU A 138 12.52 15.06 16.64
C LEU A 138 13.43 16.19 16.17
#